data_AF-A0A929VIC7-F1
#
_entry.id   AF-A0A929VIC7-F1
#
_cell.length_a   1.000
_cell.length_b   1.000
_cell.length_c   1.000
_cell.angle_alpha   90.00
_cell.angle_beta   90.00
_cell.angle_gamma   90.00
#
_symmetry.space_group_name_H-M   'P 1'
#
loop_
_entity.id
_entity.type
_entity.pdbx_description
1 polymer ?
#
loop_
_entity_poly.entity_id
_entity_poly.type
_entity_poly.pdbx_seq_one_letter_code
_entity_poly.pdbx_strand_id
1 'polypeptide(L)'
;METKVLFIIFSIEAMMIYVFMDKKARHKIPKYIMLILSIYFVNELAIASKIEEDILWGINLISNFLIIVNIAVILVKYIYLKNRQEKS
;
A
#
# COMPACT_ATOMS: atom_id res chain seq x y z
N MET A 1 4.75 23.73 0.46
CA MET A 1 4.95 22.29 0.70
C MET A 1 6.35 21.95 0.23
N GLU A 2 7.22 21.45 1.12
CA GLU A 2 8.58 21.07 0.72
C GLU A 2 8.53 20.01 -0.40
N THR A 3 9.35 20.17 -1.45
CA THR A 3 9.40 19.29 -2.62
C THR A 3 9.56 17.81 -2.25
N LYS A 4 10.19 17.54 -1.10
CA LYS A 4 10.37 16.19 -0.53
C LYS A 4 9.05 15.54 -0.11
N VAL A 5 8.14 16.30 0.51
CA VAL A 5 6.81 15.84 0.94
C VAL A 5 5.95 15.51 -0.29
N LEU A 6 6.01 16.38 -1.31
CA LEU A 6 5.34 16.18 -2.60
C LEU A 6 5.82 14.90 -3.31
N PHE A 7 7.14 14.67 -3.30
CA PHE A 7 7.73 13.46 -3.90
C PHE A 7 7.28 12.19 -3.18
N ILE A 8 7.17 12.22 -1.85
CA ILE A 8 6.66 11.11 -1.03
C ILE A 8 5.21 10.79 -1.36
N ILE A 9 4.34 11.80 -1.39
CA ILE A 9 2.91 11.63 -1.70
C ILE A 9 2.74 11.05 -3.10
N PHE A 10 3.43 11.63 -4.09
CA PHE A 10 3.36 11.18 -5.49
C PHE A 10 3.85 9.73 -5.66
N SER A 11 4.89 9.33 -4.92
CA SER A 11 5.42 7.96 -4.94
C SER A 11 4.41 6.96 -4.39
N ILE A 12 3.71 7.29 -3.30
CA ILE A 12 2.64 6.45 -2.72
C ILE A 12 1.49 6.32 -3.71
N GLU A 13 1.02 7.42 -4.31
CA GLU A 13 -0.08 7.43 -5.28
C GLU A 13 0.23 6.59 -6.53
N ALA A 14 1.45 6.72 -7.08
CA ALA A 14 1.88 5.95 -8.24
C ALA A 14 1.92 4.44 -7.94
N MET A 15 2.42 4.05 -6.77
CA MET A 15 2.46 2.64 -6.35
C MET A 15 1.08 2.07 -6.09
N MET A 16 0.18 2.85 -5.52
CA MET A 16 -1.23 2.51 -5.39
C MET A 16 -1.84 2.20 -6.75
N ILE A 17 -1.71 3.11 -7.71
CA ILE A 17 -2.24 2.95 -9.08
C ILE A 17 -1.66 1.68 -9.73
N TYR A 18 -0.34 1.45 -9.61
CA TYR A 18 0.33 0.28 -10.17
C TYR A 18 -0.22 -1.06 -9.66
N VAL A 19 -0.59 -1.11 -8.37
CA VAL A 19 -1.15 -2.29 -7.71
C VAL A 19 -2.63 -2.49 -8.06
N PHE A 20 -3.40 -1.40 -8.09
CA PHE A 20 -4.84 -1.45 -8.38
C PHE A 20 -5.17 -1.70 -9.85
N MET A 21 -4.33 -1.23 -10.78
CA MET A 21 -4.54 -1.43 -12.22
C MET A 21 -4.37 -2.89 -12.67
N ASP A 22 -3.70 -3.74 -11.89
CA ASP A 22 -3.51 -5.14 -12.29
C ASP A 22 -4.77 -5.97 -12.06
N LYS A 23 -5.47 -6.33 -13.14
CA LYS A 23 -6.66 -7.18 -13.08
C LYS A 23 -6.33 -8.63 -12.72
N LYS A 24 -5.08 -9.08 -12.88
CA LYS A 24 -4.69 -10.48 -12.66
C LYS A 24 -4.34 -10.72 -11.19
N ALA A 25 -5.26 -11.42 -10.54
CA ALA A 25 -5.15 -11.96 -9.19
C ALA A 25 -3.77 -12.53 -8.80
N ARG A 26 -3.09 -13.26 -9.69
CA ARG A 26 -1.82 -13.94 -9.40
C ARG A 26 -0.64 -12.96 -9.31
N HIS A 27 -0.68 -11.86 -10.07
CA HIS A 27 0.35 -10.82 -10.03
C HIS A 27 0.09 -9.76 -8.96
N LYS A 28 -1.13 -9.70 -8.44
CA LYS A 28 -1.49 -8.81 -7.34
C LYS A 28 -0.67 -9.08 -6.06
N ILE A 29 -0.43 -10.34 -5.69
CA ILE A 29 0.26 -10.68 -4.43
C ILE A 29 1.70 -10.12 -4.40
N PRO A 30 2.57 -10.37 -5.40
CA PRO A 30 3.90 -9.76 -5.44
C PRO A 30 3.86 -8.23 -5.45
N LYS A 31 2.92 -7.63 -6.18
CA LYS A 31 2.73 -6.17 -6.22
C LYS A 31 2.29 -5.60 -4.87
N TYR A 32 1.47 -6.33 -4.11
CA TYR A 32 1.11 -5.97 -2.75
C TYR A 32 2.29 -6.05 -1.78
N ILE A 33 3.16 -7.06 -1.90
CA ILE A 33 4.39 -7.15 -1.10
C ILE A 33 5.31 -5.96 -1.41
N MET A 34 5.48 -5.61 -2.68
CA MET A 34 6.23 -4.41 -3.09
C MET A 34 5.62 -3.13 -2.52
N LEU A 35 4.31 -2.99 -2.53
CA LEU A 35 3.62 -1.83 -1.96
C LEU A 35 3.89 -1.68 -0.46
N ILE A 36 3.78 -2.76 0.30
CA ILE A 36 4.05 -2.75 1.75
C ILE A 36 5.50 -2.35 2.04
N LEU A 37 6.46 -2.95 1.33
CA LEU A 37 7.89 -2.62 1.46
C LEU A 37 8.17 -1.15 1.12
N SER A 38 7.50 -0.63 0.10
CA SER A 38 7.70 0.74 -0.37
C SER A 38 7.08 1.76 0.59
N ILE A 39 5.91 1.45 1.15
CA ILE A 39 5.29 2.24 2.23
C ILE A 39 6.21 2.28 3.46
N TYR A 40 6.79 1.14 3.84
CA TYR A 40 7.74 1.07 4.94
C TYR A 40 8.96 1.98 4.72
N PHE A 41 9.56 1.91 3.52
CA PHE A 41 10.69 2.74 3.13
C PHE A 41 10.37 4.24 3.11
N VAL A 42 9.19 4.60 2.62
CA VAL A 42 8.73 5.99 2.60
C VAL A 42 8.59 6.54 4.01
N ASN A 43 8.15 5.73 4.96
CA ASN A 43 8.02 6.12 6.35
C ASN A 43 9.39 6.36 7.01
N GLU A 44 10.37 5.49 6.76
CA GLU A 44 11.75 5.71 7.22
C GLU A 44 12.39 6.96 6.58
N LEU A 45 12.16 7.18 5.28
CA LEU A 45 12.60 8.37 4.57
C LEU A 45 11.97 9.66 5.12
N ALA A 46 10.70 9.61 5.52
CA ALA A 46 9.99 10.73 6.12
C ALA A 46 10.60 11.11 7.49
N ILE A 47 10.88 10.10 8.33
CA ILE A 47 11.56 10.27 9.62
C ILE A 47 12.96 10.85 9.43
N ALA A 48 13.75 10.27 8.52
CA ALA A 48 15.11 10.73 8.23
C ALA A 48 15.16 12.16 7.66
N SER A 49 14.09 12.59 6.98
CA SER A 49 13.99 13.91 6.35
C SER A 49 13.59 15.03 7.32
N LYS A 50 13.38 14.74 8.62
CA LYS A 50 12.92 15.71 9.64
C LYS A 50 11.62 16.41 9.24
N ILE A 51 10.70 15.67 8.60
CA ILE A 51 9.39 16.18 8.24
C ILE A 51 8.59 16.53 9.52
N GLU A 52 7.78 17.58 9.47
CA GLU A 52 6.90 17.99 10.56
C GLU A 52 6.04 16.82 11.08
N GLU A 53 5.87 16.77 12.40
CA GLU A 53 5.23 15.64 13.10
C GLU A 53 3.77 15.42 12.63
N ASP A 54 3.05 16.52 12.34
CA ASP A 54 1.68 16.48 11.80
C ASP A 54 1.61 15.81 10.41
N ILE A 55 2.61 16.09 9.57
CA ILE A 55 2.71 15.50 8.23
C ILE A 55 3.11 14.03 8.32
N LEU A 56 4.06 13.70 9.21
CA LEU A 56 4.46 12.32 9.48
C LEU A 56 3.27 11.49 10.00
N TRP A 57 2.44 12.07 10.86
CA TRP A 57 1.22 11.43 11.33
C TRP A 57 0.23 11.16 10.19
N GLY A 58 0.04 12.13 9.28
CA GLY A 58 -0.77 11.93 8.07
C GLY A 58 -0.25 10.81 7.16
N ILE A 59 1.07 10.75 6.93
CA ILE A 59 1.71 9.68 6.16
C ILE A 59 1.49 8.32 6.83
N ASN A 60 1.64 8.25 8.15
CA ASN A 60 1.40 7.03 8.93
C ASN A 60 -0.06 6.56 8.85
N LEU A 61 -1.01 7.49 8.97
CA LEU A 61 -2.44 7.20 8.89
C LEU A 61 -2.81 6.59 7.53
N ILE A 62 -2.37 7.24 6.45
CA ILE A 62 -2.61 6.77 5.07
C ILE A 62 -1.96 5.40 4.89
N SER A 63 -0.69 5.26 5.27
CA SER A 63 0.06 4.00 5.18
C SER A 63 -0.64 2.83 5.88
N ASN A 64 -1.10 3.04 7.12
CA ASN A 64 -1.81 2.03 7.90
C ASN A 64 -3.18 1.68 7.29
N PHE A 65 -3.93 2.68 6.82
CA PHE A 65 -5.20 2.45 6.14
C PHE A 65 -5.00 1.60 4.89
N LEU A 66 -3.96 1.90 4.08
CA LEU A 66 -3.62 1.11 2.91
C LEU A 66 -3.28 -0.34 3.27
N ILE A 67 -2.48 -0.57 4.31
CA ILE A 67 -2.16 -1.92 4.77
C ILE A 67 -3.43 -2.70 5.13
N ILE A 68 -4.34 -2.09 5.90
CA ILE A 68 -5.59 -2.73 6.34
C ILE A 68 -6.49 -3.08 5.14
N VAL A 69 -6.71 -2.13 4.23
CA VAL A 69 -7.52 -2.37 3.02
C VAL A 69 -6.92 -3.49 2.17
N ASN A 70 -5.60 -3.54 2.05
CA ASN A 70 -4.91 -4.58 1.31
C ASN A 70 -5.08 -5.97 1.94
N ILE A 71 -4.94 -6.08 3.27
CA ILE A 71 -5.18 -7.34 4.00
C ILE A 71 -6.62 -7.80 3.78
N ALA A 72 -7.59 -6.89 3.85
CA ALA A 72 -8.99 -7.21 3.62
C ALA A 72 -9.26 -7.75 2.20
N VAL A 73 -8.70 -7.11 1.17
CA VAL A 73 -8.83 -7.58 -0.23
C VAL A 73 -8.23 -8.97 -0.41
N ILE A 74 -7.08 -9.24 0.19
CA ILE A 74 -6.43 -10.57 0.14
C ILE A 74 -7.32 -11.63 0.81
N LEU A 75 -7.83 -11.36 2.01
CA LEU A 75 -8.72 -12.26 2.75
C LEU A 75 -9.99 -12.59 1.98
N VAL A 76 -10.69 -11.58 1.46
CA VAL A 76 -11.93 -11.76 0.67
C VAL A 76 -11.67 -12.66 -0.53
N LYS A 77 -10.56 -12.42 -1.22
CA LYS A 77 -10.21 -13.20 -2.40
C LYS A 77 -9.79 -14.62 -2.07
N TYR A 78 -9.08 -14.82 -0.96
CA TYR A 78 -8.76 -16.15 -0.46
C TYR A 78 -10.04 -16.94 -0.14
N ILE A 79 -10.98 -16.34 0.59
CA ILE A 79 -12.28 -16.94 0.91
C ILE A 79 -13.05 -17.28 -0.38
N TYR A 80 -13.08 -16.37 -1.36
CA TYR A 80 -13.74 -16.62 -2.65
C TYR A 80 -13.14 -17.83 -3.38
N LEU A 81 -11.82 -17.92 -3.46
CA LEU A 81 -11.13 -19.03 -4.13
C LEU A 81 -11.36 -20.36 -3.42
N LYS A 82 -11.29 -20.36 -2.08
CA LYS A 82 -11.58 -21.55 -1.25
C LYS A 82 -13.00 -22.06 -1.49
N ASN A 83 -14.00 -21.18 -1.39
CA ASN A 83 -15.41 -21.53 -1.61
C ASN A 83 -15.70 -22.01 -3.04
N ARG A 84 -14.90 -21.60 -4.02
CA ARG A 84 -15.03 -22.05 -5.40
C ARG A 84 -14.40 -23.43 -5.62
N GLN A 85 -13.31 -23.75 -4.91
CA GLN A 85 -12.70 -25.08 -4.93
C GLN A 85 -13.58 -26.13 -4.24
N GLU A 86 -14.25 -25.78 -3.15
CA GLU A 86 -15.15 -26.69 -2.42
C GLU A 86 -16.47 -27.00 -3.17
N LYS A 87 -16.80 -26.22 -4.21
CA LYS A 87 -18.01 -26.38 -5.03
C LYS A 87 -17.76 -27.07 -6.38
N SER A 88 -16.52 -27.42 -6.70
CA SER A 88 -16.11 -28.13 -7.92
C SER A 88 -15.75 -29.57 -7.60
#